data_AF-A0A1F8NUQ0-F1
#
_entry.id   AF-A0A1F8NUQ0-F1
#
_cell.length_a   1.000
_cell.length_b   1.000
_cell.length_c   1.000
_cell.angle_alpha   90.00
_cell.angle_beta   90.00
_cell.angle_gamma   90.00
#
_symmetry.space_group_name_H-M   'P 1'
#
loop_
_entity.id
_entity.type
_entity.pdbx_description
1 polymer ?
#
loop_
_entity_poly.entity_id
_entity_poly.type
_entity_poly.pdbx_seq_one_letter_code
_entity_poly.pdbx_strand_id
1 'polypeptide(L)' 'MGRMKELAMWLSESVYIRQLSNDEIMTILASRYPDIQKDGLDIWLREQIQAVRENPKLYQSMFD' A
#
# COMPACT_ATOMS: atom_id res chain seq x y z
N MET A 1 17.44 -2.55 -5.73
CA MET A 1 16.32 -2.65 -4.77
C MET A 1 15.12 -3.22 -5.53
N GLY A 2 14.39 -4.22 -5.00
CA GLY A 2 13.36 -4.93 -5.77
C GLY A 2 12.00 -4.20 -5.76
N ARG A 3 11.24 -4.32 -6.87
CA ARG A 3 9.92 -3.68 -7.06
C ARG A 3 8.94 -3.89 -5.90
N MET A 4 8.97 -5.04 -5.25
CA MET A 4 8.11 -5.34 -4.09
C MET A 4 8.41 -4.46 -2.88
N LYS A 5 9.68 -4.12 -2.64
CA LYS A 5 10.07 -3.22 -1.53
C LYS A 5 9.60 -1.79 -1.82
N GLU A 6 9.73 -1.33 -3.06
CA GLU A 6 9.26 -0.01 -3.49
C GLU A 6 7.73 0.10 -3.38
N LEU A 7 7.00 -0.94 -3.80
CA LEU A 7 5.55 -1.02 -3.63
C LEU A 7 5.14 -0.98 -2.15
N ALA A 8 5.79 -1.77 -1.30
CA ALA A 8 5.48 -1.80 0.13
C ALA A 8 5.72 -0.44 0.80
N MET A 9 6.86 0.21 0.53
CA MET A 9 7.14 1.55 1.07
C MET A 9 6.13 2.59 0.59
N TRP A 10 5.81 2.59 -0.70
CA TRP A 10 4.82 3.50 -1.26
C TRP A 10 3.43 3.28 -0.66
N LEU A 11 3.04 2.03 -0.44
CA LEU A 11 1.75 1.68 0.16
C LEU A 11 1.66 2.19 1.60
N SER A 12 2.70 1.93 2.41
CA SER A 12 2.78 2.43 3.78
C SER A 12 2.73 3.95 3.85
N GLU A 13 3.45 4.65 2.96
CA GLU A 13 3.41 6.12 2.88
C GLU A 13 2.01 6.63 2.50
N SER A 14 1.38 5.99 1.51
CA SER A 14 0.05 6.36 1.02
C SER A 14 -1.03 6.21 2.08
N VAL A 15 -0.93 5.16 2.90
CA VAL A 15 -1.90 4.89 3.97
C VAL A 15 -1.62 5.73 5.21
N TYR A 16 -0.36 5.83 5.65
CA TYR A 16 -0.03 6.44 6.94
C TYR A 16 0.18 7.95 6.85
N ILE A 17 1.01 8.40 5.90
CA ILE A 17 1.33 9.84 5.75
C ILE A 17 0.22 10.55 4.97
N ARG A 18 -0.15 10.00 3.82
CA ARG A 18 -1.11 10.65 2.90
C ARG A 18 -2.57 10.36 3.23
N GLN A 19 -2.83 9.38 4.11
CA GLN A 19 -4.16 8.98 4.57
C GLN A 19 -5.15 8.72 3.43
N LEU A 20 -4.68 8.16 2.32
CA LEU A 20 -5.52 7.86 1.16
C LEU A 20 -6.55 6.78 1.52
N SER A 21 -7.75 6.93 0.93
CA SER A 21 -8.79 5.91 0.98
C SER A 21 -8.38 4.65 0.21
N ASN A 22 -9.09 3.54 0.46
CA ASN A 22 -8.81 2.30 -0.28
C ASN A 22 -8.98 2.50 -1.78
N ASP A 23 -10.04 3.21 -2.19
CA ASP A 23 -10.37 3.40 -3.60
C ASP A 23 -9.31 4.26 -4.32
N GLU A 24 -8.79 5.30 -3.65
CA GLU A 24 -7.68 6.11 -4.19
C GLU A 24 -6.40 5.27 -4.36
N ILE A 25 -6.04 4.48 -3.36
CA ILE A 25 -4.86 3.61 -3.41
C ILE A 25 -4.99 2.60 -4.55
N MET A 26 -6.14 1.93 -4.67
CA MET A 26 -6.39 0.95 -5.72
C MET A 26 -6.39 1.59 -7.11
N THR A 27 -6.96 2.79 -7.26
CA THR A 27 -6.95 3.55 -8.52
C THR A 27 -5.52 3.90 -8.95
N ILE A 28 -4.69 4.39 -8.02
CA ILE A 28 -3.30 4.72 -8.31
C ILE A 28 -2.49 3.46 -8.65
N LEU A 29 -2.70 2.36 -7.91
CA LEU A 29 -2.03 1.09 -8.17
C LEU A 29 -2.38 0.51 -9.53
N ALA A 30 -3.65 0.56 -9.94
CA ALA A 30 -4.07 0.10 -11.26
C ALA A 30 -3.39 0.90 -12.38
N SER A 31 -3.17 2.20 -12.18
CA SER A 31 -2.46 3.06 -13.13
C SER A 31 -0.94 2.80 -13.16
N ARG A 32 -0.34 2.60 -11.99
CA ARG A 32 1.11 2.47 -11.83
C ARG A 32 1.64 1.06 -12.11
N TYR A 33 0.80 0.06 -11.90
CA TYR A 33 1.10 -1.35 -12.11
C TYR A 33 -0.08 -2.04 -12.82
N PRO A 34 -0.34 -1.74 -14.10
CA PRO A 34 -1.44 -2.34 -14.85
C PRO A 34 -1.30 -3.87 -14.96
N ASP A 35 -0.06 -4.38 -14.93
CA ASP A 35 0.27 -5.81 -15.04
C ASP A 35 -0.07 -6.62 -13.78
N ILE A 36 -0.40 -5.92 -12.69
CA ILE A 36 -0.61 -6.49 -11.37
C ILE A 36 -2.06 -7.01 -11.17
N GLN A 37 -2.92 -6.88 -12.19
CA GLN A 37 -4.27 -7.46 -12.26
C GLN A 37 -4.29 -9.00 -12.39
N LYS A 38 -3.49 -9.70 -11.59
CA LYS A 38 -3.60 -11.13 -11.38
C LYS A 38 -4.46 -11.39 -10.15
N ASP A 39 -5.42 -12.30 -10.31
CA ASP A 39 -6.28 -12.78 -9.23
C ASP A 39 -5.48 -13.03 -7.94
N GLY A 40 -5.89 -12.38 -6.85
CA GLY A 40 -5.29 -12.51 -5.52
C GLY A 40 -4.48 -11.30 -5.03
N LEU A 41 -4.00 -10.41 -5.92
CA LEU A 41 -3.26 -9.23 -5.45
C LEU A 41 -4.16 -8.16 -4.81
N ASP A 42 -5.39 -7.99 -5.30
CA ASP A 42 -6.34 -7.03 -4.70
C ASP A 42 -6.65 -7.39 -3.23
N ILE A 43 -6.86 -8.68 -2.94
CA ILE A 43 -7.07 -9.18 -1.57
C ILE A 43 -5.82 -8.89 -0.73
N TRP A 44 -4.64 -9.28 -1.21
CA TRP A 44 -3.39 -9.04 -0.50
C TRP A 44 -3.15 -7.55 -0.23
N LEU A 45 -3.40 -6.68 -1.21
CA LEU A 45 -3.26 -5.23 -1.07
C LEU A 45 -4.21 -4.68 -0.02
N ARG A 46 -5.47 -5.13 0.00
CA ARG A 46 -6.45 -4.72 1.02
C ARG A 46 -6.02 -5.15 2.42
N GLU A 47 -5.49 -6.36 2.58
CA GLU A 47 -4.93 -6.84 3.84
C GLU A 47 -3.74 -5.98 4.28
N GLN A 48 -2.84 -5.62 3.35
CA GLN A 48 -1.72 -4.73 3.68
C GLN A 48 -2.18 -3.33 4.08
N ILE A 49 -3.16 -2.76 3.36
CA ILE A 49 -3.75 -1.44 3.71
C ILE A 49 -4.36 -1.51 5.12
N GLN A 50 -5.11 -2.56 5.42
CA GLN A 50 -5.71 -2.77 6.73
C GLN A 50 -4.65 -2.91 7.82
N ALA A 51 -3.62 -3.71 7.59
CA ALA A 51 -2.52 -3.90 8.54
C ALA A 51 -1.80 -2.59 8.88
N VAL A 52 -1.59 -1.71 7.89
CA VAL A 52 -1.00 -0.37 8.10
C VAL A 52 -1.90 0.51 8.96
N ARG A 53 -3.21 0.49 8.72
CA ARG A 53 -4.18 1.30 9.48
C ARG A 53 -4.38 0.82 10.92
N GLU A 54 -4.36 -0.49 11.15
CA GLU A 54 -4.53 -1.08 12.47
C GLU A 54 -3.29 -0.94 13.35
N ASN A 55 -2.11 -0.82 12.73
CA ASN A 55 -0.83 -0.77 13.45
C ASN A 55 -0.01 0.49 13.13
N PRO A 56 -0.57 1.71 13.28
CA PRO A 56 0.11 2.95 12.88
C PRO A 56 1.46 3.17 13.58
N LYS A 57 1.62 2.66 14.81
CA LYS A 57 2.87 2.75 15.58
C LYS A 57 4.05 2.01 14.95
N LEU A 58 3.79 0.93 14.19
CA LEU A 58 4.86 0.18 13.50
C LEU A 58 5.41 0.97 12.30
N TYR A 59 4.61 1.87 11.75
CA TYR A 59 4.98 2.68 10.60
C TYR A 59 5.51 4.04 11.00
N GLN A 60 5.15 4.54 12.19
CA GLN A 60 5.70 5.77 12.74
C GLN A 60 7.25 5.76 12.78
N SER A 61 7.86 4.67 13.27
CA SER A 61 9.33 4.54 13.30
C SER A 61 10.00 4.34 11.93
N MET A 62 9.24 4.05 10.87
CA MET A 62 9.76 3.99 9.50
C MET A 62 9.85 5.38 8.85
N PHE A 63 9.10 6.35 9.38
CA PHE A 63 8.94 7.67 8.78
C PHE A 63 9.40 8.84 9.67
N ASP A 64 9.71 8.58 10.95
CA ASP A 64 10.46 9.46 11.85
C ASP A 64 11.98 9.40 11.58
#